data_AF-A0ABD0LKV8-F1
#
_entry.id   AF-A0ABD0LKV8-F1
#
_cell.length_a   1.000
_cell.length_b   1.000
_cell.length_c   1.000
_cell.angle_alpha   90.00
_cell.angle_beta   90.00
_cell.angle_gamma   90.00
#
_symmetry.space_group_name_H-M   'P 1'
#
loop_
_entity.id
_entity.type
_entity.pdbx_description
1 polymer ?
#
loop_
_entity_poly.entity_id
_entity_poly.type
_entity_poly.pdbx_seq_one_letter_code
_entity_poly.pdbx_strand_id
1 'polypeptide(L)'
;MTIKESTYNKEMDYVEGMEDFGWTQGRTKYVANHVMVFMARGLTVPWKQAVAYYLSSGPMKSEMMKALLCQTIDELLSIGLDVRVVIGDQGTNNRRCFETLLGVTEAEPYFLHGDSENKRKSS
;
A
#
# COMPACT_ATOMS: atom_id res chain seq x y z
N MET A 1 2.68 10.10 -8.13
CA MET A 1 3.89 10.58 -8.86
C MET A 1 3.95 9.84 -10.19
N THR A 2 4.29 10.51 -11.30
CA THR A 2 4.36 9.91 -12.63
C THR A 2 5.81 9.58 -13.01
N ILE A 3 6.02 8.41 -13.62
CA ILE A 3 7.31 7.97 -14.21
C ILE A 3 7.11 7.70 -15.70
N LYS A 4 8.15 7.80 -16.54
CA LYS A 4 7.97 7.76 -18.01
C LYS A 4 8.92 6.85 -18.79
N GLU A 5 9.86 6.17 -18.15
CA GLU A 5 10.90 5.43 -18.87
C GLU A 5 11.07 4.01 -18.31
N SER A 6 11.15 3.04 -19.21
CA SER A 6 11.63 1.69 -18.91
C SER A 6 13.02 1.51 -19.53
N THR A 7 13.90 0.88 -18.78
CA THR A 7 15.33 0.74 -19.13
C THR A 7 15.76 -0.69 -18.85
N TYR A 8 16.68 -1.22 -19.65
CA TYR A 8 17.26 -2.55 -19.35
C TYR A 8 18.49 -2.40 -18.48
N ASN A 9 18.42 -2.90 -17.25
CA ASN A 9 19.52 -3.01 -16.32
C ASN A 9 20.31 -4.29 -16.61
N LYS A 10 21.51 -4.13 -17.18
CA LYS A 10 22.38 -5.24 -17.58
C LYS A 10 22.97 -6.01 -16.41
N GLU A 11 23.19 -5.35 -15.28
CA GLU A 11 23.81 -5.98 -14.10
C GLU A 11 22.84 -6.96 -13.44
N MET A 12 21.56 -6.60 -13.42
CA MET A 12 20.50 -7.39 -12.81
C MET A 12 19.78 -8.33 -13.80
N ASP A 13 20.15 -8.28 -15.09
CA ASP A 13 19.42 -8.93 -16.19
C ASP A 13 17.90 -8.66 -16.08
N TYR A 14 17.57 -7.38 -15.90
CA TYR A 14 16.23 -6.94 -15.49
C TYR A 14 15.80 -5.70 -16.26
N VAL A 15 14.61 -5.72 -16.84
CA VAL A 15 13.99 -4.50 -17.38
C VAL A 15 13.42 -3.73 -16.19
N GLU A 16 13.80 -2.48 -15.98
CA GLU A 16 13.22 -1.57 -14.98
C GLU A 16 12.04 -0.78 -15.56
N GLY A 17 11.21 -0.18 -14.71
CA GLY A 17 10.12 0.71 -15.14
C GLY A 17 8.86 0.02 -15.70
N MET A 18 8.75 -1.30 -15.63
CA MET A 18 7.47 -1.99 -15.85
C MET A 18 6.65 -2.06 -14.55
N GLU A 19 5.34 -2.19 -14.69
CA GLU A 19 4.39 -2.36 -13.59
C GLU A 19 4.76 -3.57 -12.74
N ASP A 20 4.87 -3.33 -11.44
CA ASP A 20 5.44 -4.23 -10.45
C ASP A 20 4.76 -3.98 -9.09
N PHE A 21 4.05 -4.98 -8.62
CA PHE A 21 3.31 -4.95 -7.37
C PHE A 21 3.98 -5.80 -6.28
N GLY A 22 5.29 -6.04 -6.42
CA GLY A 22 6.07 -6.84 -5.49
C GLY A 22 5.84 -8.34 -5.66
N TRP A 23 6.39 -9.13 -4.74
CA TRP A 23 6.45 -10.59 -4.94
C TRP A 23 5.08 -11.29 -4.89
N THR A 24 4.14 -10.78 -4.08
CA THR A 24 2.83 -11.40 -3.84
C THR A 24 1.87 -11.20 -5.01
N GLN A 25 1.93 -10.03 -5.66
CA GLN A 25 1.03 -9.63 -6.74
C GLN A 25 1.71 -9.70 -8.11
N GLY A 26 3.03 -9.74 -8.12
CA GLY A 26 3.86 -9.96 -9.28
C GLY A 26 3.96 -8.75 -10.21
N ARG A 27 4.44 -9.05 -11.40
CA ARG A 27 4.83 -8.08 -12.41
C ARG A 27 4.01 -8.26 -13.68
N THR A 28 3.76 -7.18 -14.40
CA THR A 28 3.07 -7.23 -15.70
C THR A 28 3.93 -6.67 -16.82
N LYS A 29 3.46 -6.84 -18.06
CA LYS A 29 4.13 -6.33 -19.26
C LYS A 29 3.91 -4.83 -19.50
N TYR A 30 3.10 -4.17 -18.68
CA TYR A 30 2.74 -2.78 -18.89
C TYR A 30 3.84 -1.85 -18.40
N VAL A 31 4.15 -0.80 -19.16
CA VAL A 31 5.10 0.22 -18.72
C VAL A 31 4.46 1.02 -17.59
N ALA A 32 5.11 1.04 -16.44
CA ALA A 32 4.62 1.80 -15.30
C ALA A 32 4.72 3.29 -15.60
N ASN A 33 3.70 4.01 -15.18
CA ASN A 33 3.68 5.47 -15.26
C ASN A 33 3.22 6.12 -13.97
N HIS A 34 2.96 5.35 -12.91
CA HIS A 34 2.66 5.83 -11.56
C HIS A 34 3.47 5.04 -10.53
N VAL A 35 3.73 5.69 -9.40
CA VAL A 35 4.34 5.06 -8.21
C VAL A 35 3.42 5.26 -7.02
N MET A 36 3.15 4.17 -6.31
CA MET A 36 2.55 4.17 -4.98
C MET A 36 3.64 3.95 -3.94
N VAL A 37 3.68 4.79 -2.89
CA VAL A 37 4.69 4.71 -1.83
C VAL A 37 3.97 4.66 -0.49
N PHE A 38 4.34 3.71 0.36
CA PHE A 38 3.95 3.68 1.76
C PHE A 38 5.10 4.20 2.61
N MET A 39 4.79 5.11 3.53
CA MET A 39 5.75 5.72 4.44
C MET A 39 5.30 5.45 5.88
N ALA A 40 6.21 4.88 6.68
CA ALA A 40 6.00 4.80 8.12
C ALA A 40 6.48 6.11 8.75
N ARG A 41 5.72 6.60 9.74
CA ARG A 41 6.02 7.82 10.47
C ARG A 41 5.77 7.60 11.95
N GLY A 42 6.73 8.01 12.78
CA GLY A 42 6.55 8.02 14.23
C GLY A 42 5.45 8.99 14.65
N LEU A 43 4.53 8.53 15.51
CA LEU A 43 3.45 9.35 16.04
C LEU A 43 3.94 10.32 17.13
N THR A 44 4.80 9.83 18.03
CA THR A 44 5.35 10.60 19.16
C THR A 44 6.82 10.97 18.96
N VAL A 45 7.50 10.31 18.02
CA VAL A 45 8.92 10.47 17.73
C VAL A 45 9.12 10.97 16.29
N PRO A 46 10.02 11.92 16.03
CA PRO A 46 10.13 12.60 14.75
C PRO A 46 10.96 11.81 13.74
N TRP A 47 10.47 10.65 13.32
CA TRP A 47 11.06 9.87 12.23
C TRP A 47 10.05 9.58 11.14
N LYS A 48 10.54 9.43 9.92
CA LYS A 48 9.77 9.00 8.74
C LYS A 48 10.67 8.23 7.79
N GLN A 49 10.14 7.17 7.19
CA GLN A 49 10.88 6.34 6.23
C GLN A 49 9.92 5.75 5.20
N ALA A 50 10.28 5.79 3.93
CA ALA A 50 9.58 5.02 2.91
C ALA A 50 9.84 3.53 3.16
N VAL A 51 8.79 2.74 3.34
CA VAL A 51 8.88 1.32 3.72
C VAL A 51 8.52 0.38 2.58
N ALA A 52 7.71 0.85 1.62
CA ALA A 52 7.37 0.09 0.43
C ALA A 52 7.08 1.03 -0.75
N TYR A 53 7.37 0.56 -1.96
CA TYR A 53 6.96 1.22 -3.20
C TYR A 53 6.51 0.19 -4.23
N TYR A 54 5.55 0.60 -5.06
CA TYR A 54 4.96 -0.24 -6.11
C TYR A 54 4.74 0.59 -7.36
N LEU A 55 4.90 -0.04 -8.51
CA LEU A 55 4.85 0.60 -9.83
C LEU A 55 3.57 0.17 -10.53
N SER A 56 2.79 1.14 -11.05
CA SER A 56 1.54 0.85 -11.76
C SER A 56 1.46 1.54 -13.12
N SER A 57 0.82 0.88 -14.08
CA SER A 57 0.39 1.45 -15.35
C SER A 57 -1.00 2.02 -15.19
N GLY A 58 -1.06 3.33 -14.90
CA GLY A 58 -2.26 4.08 -14.56
C GLY A 58 -2.48 4.20 -13.05
N PRO A 59 -3.59 4.82 -12.63
CA PRO A 59 -3.96 4.92 -11.22
C PRO A 59 -4.09 3.54 -10.57
N MET A 60 -3.53 3.38 -9.37
CA MET A 60 -3.62 2.11 -8.61
C MET A 60 -5.08 1.77 -8.29
N LYS A 61 -5.51 0.56 -8.63
CA LYS A 61 -6.87 0.06 -8.32
C LYS A 61 -7.05 -0.08 -6.80
N SER A 62 -8.23 0.26 -6.27
CA SER A 62 -8.49 0.22 -4.82
C SER A 62 -8.30 -1.16 -4.20
N GLU A 63 -8.64 -2.24 -4.91
CA GLU A 63 -8.46 -3.61 -4.43
C GLU A 63 -6.98 -3.95 -4.27
N MET A 64 -6.16 -3.57 -5.25
CA MET A 64 -4.71 -3.72 -5.19
C MET A 64 -4.12 -2.86 -4.07
N MET A 65 -4.56 -1.61 -3.95
CA MET A 65 -4.17 -0.71 -2.87
C MET A 65 -4.47 -1.29 -1.49
N LYS A 66 -5.67 -1.86 -1.28
CA LYS A 66 -6.02 -2.55 -0.03
C LYS A 66 -5.06 -3.72 0.25
N ALA A 67 -4.82 -4.58 -0.75
CA ALA A 67 -3.93 -5.73 -0.58
C ALA A 67 -2.51 -5.30 -0.18
N LEU A 68 -1.95 -4.33 -0.89
CA LEU A 68 -0.61 -3.79 -0.61
C LEU A 68 -0.54 -3.06 0.73
N LEU A 69 -1.60 -2.35 1.13
CA LEU A 69 -1.71 -1.71 2.45
C LEU A 69 -1.71 -2.75 3.56
N CYS A 70 -2.58 -3.76 3.49
CA CYS A 70 -2.65 -4.83 4.48
C CYS A 70 -1.32 -5.57 4.61
N GLN A 71 -0.67 -5.91 3.48
CA GLN A 71 0.64 -6.53 3.49
C GLN A 71 1.69 -5.63 4.16
N THR A 72 1.69 -4.33 3.85
CA THR A 72 2.61 -3.37 4.47
C THR A 72 2.38 -3.30 5.99
N ILE A 73 1.12 -3.33 6.45
CA ILE A 73 0.80 -3.38 7.88
C ILE A 73 1.32 -4.66 8.52
N ASP A 74 1.13 -5.83 7.87
CA ASP A 74 1.64 -7.11 8.36
C ASP A 74 3.17 -7.11 8.51
N GLU A 75 3.90 -6.59 7.52
CA GLU A 75 5.35 -6.48 7.57
C GLU A 75 5.82 -5.55 8.70
N LEU A 76 5.15 -4.40 8.90
CA LEU A 76 5.45 -3.48 10.00
C LEU A 76 5.18 -4.11 11.37
N LEU A 77 4.06 -4.83 11.53
CA LEU A 77 3.73 -5.54 12.76
C LEU A 77 4.76 -6.65 13.05
N SER A 78 5.24 -7.35 12.02
CA SER A 78 6.23 -8.43 12.17
C SER A 78 7.57 -7.96 12.75
N ILE A 79 7.91 -6.68 12.58
CA ILE A 79 9.12 -6.05 13.14
C ILE A 79 8.85 -5.27 14.43
N GLY A 80 7.64 -5.37 14.99
CA GLY A 80 7.24 -4.75 16.26
C GLY A 80 6.77 -3.29 16.14
N LEU A 81 6.49 -2.78 14.94
CA LEU A 81 5.88 -1.47 14.77
C LEU A 81 4.35 -1.58 14.82
N ASP A 82 3.76 -0.97 15.83
CA ASP A 82 2.31 -0.91 16.04
C ASP A 82 1.67 0.20 15.18
N VAL A 83 1.01 -0.20 14.10
CA VAL A 83 0.36 0.73 13.15
C VAL A 83 -1.01 1.14 13.67
N ARG A 84 -1.12 2.40 14.15
CA ARG A 84 -2.36 2.95 14.71
C ARG A 84 -3.16 3.85 13.77
N VAL A 85 -2.53 4.42 12.76
CA VAL A 85 -3.16 5.39 11.87
C VAL A 85 -2.65 5.18 10.45
N VAL A 86 -3.57 5.13 9.50
CA VAL A 86 -3.29 5.16 8.06
C VAL A 86 -3.81 6.47 7.49
N ILE A 87 -3.01 7.16 6.69
CA ILE A 87 -3.36 8.46 6.08
C ILE A 87 -3.24 8.33 4.56
N GLY A 88 -4.25 8.80 3.85
CA GLY A 88 -4.26 8.94 2.39
C GLY A 88 -4.83 10.28 1.96
N ASP A 89 -4.80 10.56 0.66
CA ASP A 89 -5.51 11.71 0.09
C ASP A 89 -7.01 11.41 -0.15
N GLN A 90 -7.78 12.40 -0.59
CA GLN A 90 -9.21 12.26 -0.89
C GLN A 90 -9.51 11.75 -2.33
N GLY A 91 -8.50 11.22 -3.02
CA GLY A 91 -8.65 10.63 -4.34
C GLY A 91 -9.67 9.48 -4.34
N THR A 92 -10.36 9.31 -5.47
CA THR A 92 -11.44 8.31 -5.63
C THR A 92 -11.01 6.90 -5.22
N ASN A 93 -9.78 6.49 -5.54
CA ASN A 93 -9.30 5.15 -5.22
C ASN A 93 -9.02 4.98 -3.72
N ASN A 94 -8.49 6.00 -3.05
CA ASN A 94 -8.28 6.01 -1.59
C ASN A 94 -9.62 5.98 -0.86
N ARG A 95 -10.59 6.82 -1.25
CA ARG A 95 -11.94 6.81 -0.69
C ARG A 95 -12.61 5.45 -0.82
N ARG A 96 -12.58 4.86 -2.02
CA ARG A 96 -13.12 3.52 -2.24
C ARG A 96 -12.38 2.45 -1.42
N CYS A 97 -11.06 2.57 -1.23
CA CYS A 97 -10.29 1.67 -0.39
C CYS A 97 -10.77 1.73 1.08
N PHE A 98 -10.84 2.93 1.66
CA PHE A 98 -11.23 3.10 3.06
C PHE A 98 -12.73 2.84 3.28
N GLU A 99 -13.60 3.50 2.52
CA GLU A 99 -15.05 3.48 2.75
C GLU A 99 -15.66 2.15 2.30
N THR A 100 -15.36 1.73 1.07
CA THR A 100 -16.04 0.56 0.47
C THR A 100 -15.37 -0.76 0.81
N LEU A 101 -14.02 -0.81 0.81
CA LEU A 101 -13.30 -2.08 0.97
C LEU A 101 -12.84 -2.38 2.39
N LEU A 102 -12.66 -1.34 3.23
CA LEU A 102 -12.28 -1.45 4.64
C LEU A 102 -13.44 -1.09 5.60
N GLY A 103 -14.56 -0.59 5.08
CA GLY A 103 -15.76 -0.31 5.87
C GLY A 103 -15.65 0.91 6.78
N VAL A 104 -14.71 1.83 6.51
CA VAL A 104 -14.57 3.06 7.28
C VAL A 104 -15.78 3.97 7.02
N THR A 105 -16.42 4.44 8.08
CA THR A 105 -17.56 5.35 8.02
C THR A 105 -17.38 6.50 9.00
N GLU A 106 -18.26 7.51 8.99
CA GLU A 106 -18.23 8.57 10.00
C GLU A 106 -18.49 8.02 11.42
N ALA A 107 -19.35 7.00 11.55
CA ALA A 107 -19.66 6.37 12.83
C ALA A 107 -18.57 5.38 13.27
N GLU A 108 -17.93 4.70 12.32
CA GLU A 108 -16.80 3.80 12.54
C GLU A 108 -15.59 4.31 11.74
N PRO A 109 -14.87 5.34 12.23
CA PRO A 109 -13.74 5.95 11.52
C PRO A 109 -12.46 5.11 11.66
N TYR A 110 -12.60 3.79 11.70
CA TYR A 110 -11.53 2.82 11.87
C TYR A 110 -11.86 1.54 11.10
N PHE A 111 -10.83 0.76 10.81
CA PHE A 111 -10.94 -0.61 10.37
C PHE A 111 -10.09 -1.48 11.29
N LEU A 112 -10.40 -2.77 11.34
CA LEU A 112 -9.64 -3.73 12.13
C LEU A 112 -8.69 -4.49 11.20
N HIS A 113 -7.54 -4.90 11.74
CA HIS A 113 -6.54 -5.68 11.01
C HIS A 113 -5.99 -6.78 11.92
N GLY A 114 -5.74 -7.97 11.35
CA GLY A 114 -5.22 -9.13 12.06
C GLY A 114 -6.08 -9.56 13.27
N ASP A 115 -5.45 -9.78 14.43
CA ASP A 115 -6.11 -10.25 15.66
C ASP A 115 -7.24 -9.35 16.16
N SER A 116 -7.22 -8.07 15.77
CA SER A 116 -8.29 -7.13 16.10
C SER A 116 -9.60 -7.51 15.38
N GLU A 117 -9.54 -8.06 14.16
CA GLU A 117 -10.72 -8.54 13.43
C GLU A 117 -11.34 -9.77 14.11
N ASN A 118 -10.50 -10.68 14.64
CA ASN A 118 -10.95 -11.93 15.24
C ASN A 118 -11.79 -11.70 16.51
N LYS A 119 -11.46 -10.68 17.31
CA LYS A 119 -12.20 -10.32 18.53
C LYS A 119 -13.61 -9.77 18.25
N ARG A 120 -13.83 -9.15 17.09
CA ARG A 120 -15.16 -8.62 16.70
C ARG A 120 -16.10 -9.72 16.21
N LYS A 121 -15.59 -10.79 15.59
CA LYS A 121 -16.41 -11.94 15.14
C LYS A 121 -16.86 -12.87 16.28
N SER A 122 -16.21 -12.79 17.44
CA SER A 122 -16.52 -13.59 18.63
C SER A 122 -17.43 -12.88 19.65
N SER A 123 -17.87 -11.65 19.35
CA SER A 123 -18.76 -10.83 20.21
C SER A 123 -20.12 -10.67 19.53
#